data_AF-A0A5K0X7H3-F1
#
_entry.id   AF-A0A5K0X7H3-F1
#
_cell.length_a   1.000
_cell.length_b   1.000
_cell.length_c   1.000
_cell.angle_alpha   90.00
_cell.angle_beta   90.00
_cell.angle_gamma   90.00
#
_symmetry.space_group_name_H-M   'P 1'
#
loop_
_entity.id
_entity.type
_entity.pdbx_description
1 polymer ?
#
loop_
_entity_poly.entity_id
_entity_poly.type
_entity_poly.pdbx_seq_one_letter_code
_entity_poly.pdbx_strand_id
1 'polypeptide(L)'
;EMYNLGARNFVLLSTEVGGCTPFGRSSNAGMCNEEYNYASTTFNTRVNASIDELNQDMADAHFIFVSLYRMITEIIEDPSAYGHFLSLPRSISLSLEKCMCSNQECI
;
A
#
# COMPACT_ATOMS: atom_id res chain seq x y z
N GLU A 1 19.49 10.86 9.25
CA GLU A 1 20.26 10.03 10.21
C GLU A 1 21.03 8.91 9.53
N MET A 2 20.38 8.01 8.77
CA MET A 2 21.05 6.90 8.07
C MET A 2 22.20 7.32 7.14
N TYR A 3 22.07 8.45 6.45
CA TYR A 3 23.14 9.01 5.62
C TYR A 3 24.44 9.29 6.41
N ASN A 4 24.32 9.84 7.62
CA ASN A 4 25.46 10.11 8.50
C ASN A 4 26.10 8.84 9.07
N LEU A 5 25.38 7.71 8.98
CA LEU A 5 25.87 6.38 9.35
C LEU A 5 26.49 5.61 8.17
N GLY A 6 26.61 6.24 6.99
CA GLY A 6 27.26 5.65 5.81
C GLY A 6 26.30 4.98 4.81
N ALA A 7 24.99 5.07 4.99
CA ALA A 7 24.06 4.59 3.97
C ALA A 7 24.13 5.48 2.72
N ARG A 8 24.20 4.85 1.54
CA ARG A 8 24.34 5.51 0.22
C ARG A 8 23.28 5.09 -0.79
N ASN A 9 22.49 4.08 -0.49
CA ASN A 9 21.43 3.62 -1.38
C ASN A 9 20.14 3.55 -0.58
N PHE A 10 19.12 4.26 -1.05
CA PHE A 10 17.84 4.40 -0.37
C PHE A 10 16.72 4.06 -1.35
N VAL A 11 15.85 3.14 -0.93
CA VAL A 11 14.63 2.80 -1.65
C VAL A 11 13.47 3.37 -0.85
N LEU A 12 12.78 4.34 -1.43
CA LEU A 12 11.57 4.91 -0.85
C LEU A 12 10.37 4.24 -1.50
N LEU A 13 9.60 3.53 -0.69
CA LEU A 13 8.37 2.91 -1.12
C LEU A 13 7.23 3.92 -0.97
N SER A 14 6.38 4.00 -1.98
CA SER A 14 5.10 4.70 -1.86
C SER A 14 4.19 3.95 -0.89
N THR A 15 3.19 4.62 -0.34
CA THR A 15 2.01 3.96 0.25
C THR A 15 1.25 3.20 -0.84
N GLU A 16 0.61 2.09 -0.50
CA GLU A 16 -0.31 1.39 -1.40
C GLU A 16 -1.67 2.11 -1.54
N VAL A 17 -2.58 1.52 -2.32
CA VAL A 17 -3.99 1.89 -2.45
C VAL A 17 -4.75 1.57 -1.15
N GLY A 18 -4.52 2.40 -0.12
CA GLY A 18 -4.97 2.16 1.25
C GLY A 18 -6.48 1.94 1.39
N GLY A 19 -7.28 2.62 0.56
CA GLY A 19 -8.73 2.46 0.54
C GLY A 19 -9.21 1.09 0.10
N CYS A 20 -8.42 0.37 -0.70
CA CYS A 20 -8.78 -0.96 -1.21
C CYS A 20 -8.28 -2.12 -0.33
N THR A 21 -7.59 -1.82 0.78
CA THR A 21 -7.22 -2.83 1.80
C THR A 21 -8.47 -3.39 2.51
N PRO A 22 -8.38 -4.54 3.20
CA PRO A 22 -9.51 -5.06 3.98
C PRO A 22 -10.07 -4.04 4.98
N PHE A 23 -9.18 -3.29 5.65
CA PHE A 23 -9.57 -2.22 6.56
C PHE A 23 -10.29 -1.07 5.84
N GLY A 24 -9.72 -0.55 4.75
CA GLY A 24 -10.35 0.51 3.96
C GLY A 24 -11.71 0.10 3.39
N ARG A 25 -11.86 -1.15 2.97
CA ARG A 25 -13.15 -1.69 2.52
C ARG A 25 -14.16 -1.81 3.65
N SER A 26 -13.72 -2.25 4.82
CA SER A 26 -14.61 -2.35 5.99
C SER A 26 -15.17 -0.99 6.41
N SER A 27 -14.42 0.11 6.19
CA SER A 27 -14.88 1.47 6.48
C SER A 27 -15.75 2.10 5.39
N ASN A 28 -15.90 1.47 4.22
CA ASN A 28 -16.73 1.95 3.12
C ASN A 28 -17.62 0.84 2.50
N ALA A 29 -18.35 0.10 3.35
CA ALA A 29 -19.35 -0.88 2.94
C ALA A 29 -18.85 -1.92 1.90
N GLY A 30 -17.59 -2.34 2.00
CA GLY A 30 -16.94 -3.30 1.10
C GLY A 30 -16.31 -2.70 -0.16
N MET A 31 -16.59 -1.43 -0.47
CA MET A 31 -15.98 -0.68 -1.57
C MET A 31 -14.67 -0.02 -1.15
N CYS A 32 -13.82 0.37 -2.09
CA CYS A 32 -12.60 1.10 -1.74
C CYS A 32 -12.95 2.44 -1.09
N ASN A 33 -12.26 2.81 -0.01
CA ASN A 33 -12.42 4.12 0.63
C ASN A 33 -11.59 5.18 -0.11
N GLU A 34 -12.27 6.08 -0.83
CA GLU A 34 -11.59 7.08 -1.66
C GLU A 34 -10.88 8.18 -0.86
N GLU A 35 -11.31 8.46 0.38
CA GLU A 35 -10.59 9.39 1.25
C GLU A 35 -9.21 8.84 1.61
N TYR A 36 -9.12 7.53 1.86
CA TYR A 36 -7.84 6.86 2.14
C TYR A 36 -6.97 6.81 0.89
N ASN A 37 -7.56 6.56 -0.29
CA ASN A 37 -6.84 6.62 -1.56
C ASN A 37 -6.30 8.03 -1.85
N TYR A 38 -7.08 9.06 -1.54
CA TYR A 38 -6.66 10.45 -1.67
C TYR A 38 -5.49 10.79 -0.73
N ALA A 39 -5.53 10.31 0.52
CA ALA A 39 -4.42 10.47 1.44
C ALA A 39 -3.14 9.77 0.93
N SER A 40 -3.26 8.52 0.46
CA SER A 40 -2.14 7.77 -0.14
C SER A 40 -1.51 8.52 -1.32
N THR A 41 -2.33 8.95 -2.29
CA THR A 41 -1.84 9.66 -3.49
C THR A 41 -1.21 11.00 -3.16
N THR A 42 -1.77 11.75 -2.19
CA THR A 42 -1.19 13.02 -1.72
C THR A 42 0.17 12.81 -1.08
N PHE A 43 0.31 11.82 -0.18
CA PHE A 43 1.59 11.48 0.43
C PHE A 43 2.62 11.05 -0.61
N ASN A 44 2.23 10.13 -1.50
CA ASN A 44 3.10 9.59 -2.55
C ASN A 44 3.62 10.67 -3.49
N THR A 45 2.78 11.64 -3.85
CA THR A 45 3.15 12.77 -4.71
C THR A 45 4.24 13.62 -4.05
N ARG A 46 4.09 13.92 -2.75
CA ARG A 46 5.08 14.72 -2.01
C ARG A 46 6.40 13.99 -1.84
N VAL A 47 6.36 12.71 -1.49
CA VAL A 47 7.59 11.90 -1.35
C VAL A 47 8.34 11.81 -2.68
N ASN A 48 7.63 11.54 -3.77
CA ASN A 48 8.26 11.44 -5.09
C ASN A 48 8.91 12.77 -5.53
N ALA A 49 8.25 13.90 -5.24
CA ALA A 49 8.80 15.23 -5.55
C ALA A 49 10.10 15.52 -4.77
N SER A 50 10.26 14.98 -3.56
CA SER A 50 11.47 15.18 -2.75
C SER A 50 12.67 14.32 -3.18
N ILE A 51 12.51 13.35 -4.10
CA ILE A 51 13.60 12.47 -4.51
C ILE A 51 14.74 13.24 -5.19
N ASP A 52 14.41 14.18 -6.06
CA ASP A 52 15.39 14.99 -6.77
C ASP A 52 16.16 15.91 -5.81
N GLU A 53 15.45 16.50 -4.84
CA GLU A 53 16.05 17.31 -3.77
C GLU A 53 16.99 16.47 -2.90
N LEU A 54 16.57 15.27 -2.49
CA LEU A 54 17.40 14.36 -1.69
C LEU A 54 18.67 13.93 -2.42
N ASN A 55 18.57 13.63 -3.72
CA ASN A 55 19.74 13.29 -4.54
C ASN A 55 20.69 14.48 -4.76
N GLN A 56 20.20 15.72 -4.69
CA GLN A 56 21.03 16.93 -4.79
C GLN A 56 21.71 17.26 -3.45
N ASP A 57 20.98 17.16 -2.34
CA ASP A 57 21.44 17.58 -1.01
C ASP A 57 22.38 16.57 -0.35
N MET A 58 22.20 15.26 -0.63
CA MET A 58 22.98 14.19 -0.04
C MET A 58 24.02 13.66 -1.04
N ALA A 59 25.08 14.45 -1.21
CA ALA A 59 26.17 14.17 -2.14
C ALA A 59 26.83 12.82 -1.86
N ASP A 60 26.74 11.87 -2.80
CA ASP A 60 27.17 10.46 -2.72
C ASP A 60 26.06 9.44 -2.39
N ALA A 61 24.84 9.88 -2.10
CA ALA A 61 23.69 9.01 -1.94
C ALA A 61 22.83 8.90 -3.21
N HIS A 62 22.14 7.77 -3.33
CA HIS A 62 21.21 7.46 -4.41
C HIS A 62 19.85 7.11 -3.82
N PHE A 63 18.87 7.93 -4.13
CA PHE A 63 17.47 7.74 -3.76
C PHE A 63 16.67 7.31 -4.98
N ILE A 64 15.96 6.18 -4.85
CA ILE A 64 14.98 5.73 -5.83
C ILE A 64 13.61 5.63 -5.19
N PHE A 65 12.58 5.93 -5.97
CA PHE A 65 11.19 5.80 -5.57
C PHE A 65 10.52 4.63 -6.29
N VAL A 66 9.81 3.80 -5.53
CA VAL A 66 9.07 2.64 -6.06
C VAL A 66 7.60 2.79 -5.68
N SER A 67 6.73 2.81 -6.69
CA SER A 67 5.29 2.98 -6.51
C SER A 67 4.61 1.65 -6.17
N LEU A 68 4.43 1.39 -4.87
CA LEU A 68 3.54 0.32 -4.40
C LEU A 68 2.09 0.58 -4.84
N TYR A 69 1.68 1.85 -4.90
CA TYR A 69 0.34 2.21 -5.34
C TYR A 69 0.02 1.64 -6.72
N ARG A 70 0.92 1.84 -7.70
CA ARG A 70 0.73 1.29 -9.05
C ARG A 70 0.73 -0.24 -9.06
N MET A 71 1.73 -0.85 -8.43
CA MET A 71 1.86 -2.32 -8.43
C MET A 71 0.65 -3.01 -7.79
N ILE A 72 0.17 -2.50 -6.67
CA ILE A 72 -0.99 -3.09 -5.98
C ILE A 72 -2.28 -2.83 -6.75
N THR A 73 -2.46 -1.64 -7.35
CA THR A 73 -3.61 -1.37 -8.22
C THR A 73 -3.66 -2.32 -9.42
N GLU A 74 -2.54 -2.53 -10.11
CA GLU A 74 -2.46 -3.48 -11.23
C GLU A 74 -2.83 -4.92 -10.79
N ILE A 75 -2.40 -5.35 -9.60
CA ILE A 75 -2.77 -6.65 -9.03
C ILE A 75 -4.26 -6.74 -8.71
N ILE A 76 -4.87 -5.66 -8.19
CA ILE A 76 -6.30 -5.64 -7.86
C ILE A 76 -7.16 -5.64 -9.12
N GLU A 77 -6.74 -4.90 -10.15
CA GLU A 77 -7.47 -4.75 -11.41
C GLU A 77 -7.39 -5.99 -12.30
N ASP A 78 -6.21 -6.61 -12.39
CA ASP A 78 -6.01 -7.87 -13.11
C ASP A 78 -5.18 -8.86 -12.26
N PRO A 79 -5.81 -9.53 -11.29
CA PRO A 79 -5.11 -10.54 -10.50
C PRO A 79 -4.53 -11.66 -11.37
N SER A 80 -5.18 -11.98 -12.49
CA SER A 80 -4.82 -13.13 -13.34
C SER A 80 -3.48 -12.96 -14.06
N ALA A 81 -3.10 -11.71 -14.39
CA ALA A 81 -1.78 -11.39 -14.94
C ALA A 81 -0.63 -11.65 -13.96
N TYR A 82 -0.90 -11.63 -12.65
CA TYR A 82 0.10 -11.78 -11.59
C TYR A 82 0.05 -13.16 -10.90
N GLY A 83 -0.86 -14.04 -11.31
CA GLY A 83 -1.02 -15.40 -10.82
C GLY A 83 -2.41 -15.69 -10.27
N HIS A 84 -2.74 -16.96 -10.06
CA HIS A 84 -4.02 -17.33 -9.45
C HIS A 84 -3.95 -17.07 -7.94
N PHE A 85 -4.29 -15.85 -7.50
CA PHE A 85 -4.67 -15.62 -6.10
C PHE A 85 -5.77 -16.61 -5.80
N LEU A 86 -5.56 -17.50 -4.83
CA LEU A 86 -6.52 -18.53 -4.43
C LEU A 86 -7.91 -17.89 -4.39
N SER A 87 -8.68 -18.14 -5.44
CA SER A 87 -10.06 -17.74 -5.48
C SER A 87 -10.70 -18.61 -4.42
N LEU A 88 -10.89 -18.06 -3.22
CA LEU A 88 -11.87 -18.65 -2.33
C LEU A 88 -13.14 -18.75 -3.19
N PRO A 89 -13.69 -19.95 -3.39
CA PRO A 89 -14.78 -20.14 -4.32
C PRO A 89 -15.87 -19.12 -3.97
N ARG A 90 -16.38 -18.39 -4.98
CA ARG A 90 -17.57 -17.51 -4.81
C ARG A 90 -18.78 -18.25 -4.21
N SER A 91 -18.72 -19.57 -4.15
CA SER A 91 -19.70 -20.48 -3.56
C SER A 91 -19.45 -20.80 -2.07
N ILE A 92 -18.35 -20.37 -1.46
CA ILE A 92 -18.31 -20.24 -0.01
C ILE A 92 -19.01 -18.93 0.29
N SER A 93 -20.31 -19.03 0.59
CA SER A 93 -20.92 -18.07 1.49
C SER A 93 -20.11 -18.13 2.78
N LEU A 94 -19.04 -17.34 2.86
CA LEU A 94 -18.53 -16.91 4.14
C LEU A 94 -19.66 -16.05 4.65
N SER A 95 -20.58 -16.66 5.40
CA SER A 95 -21.39 -15.93 6.33
C SER A 95 -20.44 -14.95 7.00
N LEU A 96 -20.66 -13.66 6.79
CA LEU A 96 -20.00 -12.55 7.48
C LEU A 96 -20.33 -12.55 8.98
N GLU A 97 -20.54 -13.73 9.57
CA GLU A 97 -20.88 -13.98 10.97
C GLU A 97 -19.71 -14.58 11.77
N LYS A 98 -18.52 -14.77 11.17
CA LYS A 98 -17.36 -15.34 11.90
C LYS A 98 -16.07 -14.53 11.92
N CYS A 99 -16.12 -13.25 11.58
CA CYS A 99 -15.14 -12.28 12.10
C CYS A 99 -15.84 -11.16 12.87
N MET A 100 -16.73 -11.53 13.79
CA MET A 100 -16.96 -10.70 14.97
C MET A 100 -15.89 -11.11 15.99
N CYS A 101 -14.85 -10.30 16.20
CA CYS A 101 -14.11 -10.36 17.46
C CYS A 101 -15.15 -10.00 18.55
N SER A 102 -15.72 -11.02 19.20
CA SER A 102 -16.51 -10.87 20.41
C SER A 102 -15.56 -11.09 21.58
N ASN A 103 -15.42 -10.08 22.43
CA ASN A 103 -14.56 -10.04 23.61
C ASN A 103 -13.04 -10.03 23.37
N GLN A 104 -12.58 -9.16 22.46
CA GLN A 104 -11.29 -8.45 22.62
C GLN A 104 -10.01 -9.28 22.79
N GLU A 105 -10.00 -10.55 22.38
CA GLU A 105 -8.80 -11.36 22.25
C GLU A 105 -8.85 -12.11 20.93
N CYS A 106 -8.08 -11.62 19.97
CA CYS A 106 -7.84 -12.27 18.69
C CYS A 106 -6.31 -12.56 18.71
N ILE A 107 -5.94 -13.80 19.09
CA ILE A 107 -4.54 -14.31 19.06
C ILE A 107 -4.19 -14.69 17.62
#